data_AF-A0A658R3M3-F1
#
_entry.id   AF-A0A658R3M3-F1
#
_cell.length_a   1.000
_cell.length_b   1.000
_cell.length_c   1.000
_cell.angle_alpha   90.00
_cell.angle_beta   90.00
_cell.angle_gamma   90.00
#
_symmetry.space_group_name_H-M   'P 1'
#
loop_
_entity.id
_entity.type
_entity.pdbx_description
1 polymer ?
#
loop_
_entity_poly.entity_id
_entity_poly.type
_entity_poly.pdbx_seq_one_letter_code
_entity_poly.pdbx_strand_id
1 'polypeptide(L)'
;MAKGKFERTKPHVNVGTIGHVDHGKTTLTAAITTVLTKKFGGEAKAYDQIDAAPEEKARGITINTAHVEYETANRHYAHVDCPGHADYVKNMITGAAQMDGAILVCSAADGPMPQTREHILLARQVGVPYIIVFLNKCDMVDDAELLELVEMEVRELLSKYDFPGDDTPIIKGSAKLALEGDTGELGEVAIMNLADALDTYIPTPERAVDGSFLMPVEDVFSISGRGTVVTGRVERGIVKVGEEIEIVGIKPTVKTTCTGVEMFRKLLDQGQAGDNVGILLRGTKREDVERGQVLAKPGSITPHTHFTAEVYVLSKDEGGRHTPFFNNYRPQFYFRTTDVTGSIELPKDKEMVMPGDNVSITVKLIAPIAMEEGLRFAIREGGRTVGAGVVAKIIE
;
A
#
# COMPACT_ATOMS: atom_id res chain seq x y z
N MET A 1 6.53 -9.10 29.49
CA MET A 1 7.80 -9.53 28.90
C MET A 1 8.54 -8.29 28.41
N ALA A 2 9.84 -8.17 28.64
CA ALA A 2 10.62 -7.07 28.08
C ALA A 2 10.54 -7.14 26.55
N LYS A 3 10.24 -6.03 25.88
CA LYS A 3 10.22 -5.98 24.41
C LYS A 3 11.64 -6.20 23.90
N GLY A 4 11.79 -7.09 22.93
CA GLY A 4 13.08 -7.32 22.26
C GLY A 4 13.55 -6.07 21.50
N LYS A 5 14.84 -5.97 21.23
CA LYS A 5 15.41 -4.96 20.33
C LYS A 5 15.36 -5.49 18.90
N PHE A 6 15.00 -4.66 17.93
CA PHE A 6 15.07 -5.03 16.53
C PHE A 6 16.52 -4.96 16.05
N GLU A 7 17.04 -6.05 15.50
CA GLU A 7 18.39 -6.12 14.95
C GLU A 7 18.34 -6.06 13.42
N ARG A 8 18.98 -5.03 12.83
CA ARG A 8 19.06 -4.84 11.38
C ARG A 8 20.16 -5.72 10.79
N THR A 9 19.92 -7.03 10.70
CA THR A 9 20.90 -8.00 10.17
C THR A 9 20.78 -8.24 8.67
N LYS A 10 19.60 -8.00 8.08
CA LYS A 10 19.29 -8.22 6.67
C LYS A 10 18.69 -6.96 6.02
N PRO A 11 18.84 -6.78 4.69
CA PRO A 11 18.12 -5.74 3.97
C PRO A 11 16.60 -5.85 4.18
N HIS A 12 15.95 -4.69 4.30
CA HIS A 12 14.52 -4.59 4.58
C HIS A 12 13.73 -4.19 3.33
N VAL A 13 12.70 -4.97 2.98
CA VAL A 13 11.83 -4.72 1.83
C VAL A 13 10.36 -4.77 2.27
N ASN A 14 9.58 -3.79 1.82
CA ASN A 14 8.15 -3.75 2.05
C ASN A 14 7.43 -4.39 0.87
N VAL A 15 6.60 -5.38 1.15
CA VAL A 15 5.78 -6.05 0.16
C VAL A 15 4.34 -6.12 0.62
N GLY A 16 3.44 -6.61 -0.21
CA GLY A 16 2.08 -6.84 0.23
C GLY A 16 1.20 -7.49 -0.83
N THR A 17 0.09 -8.06 -0.40
CA THR A 17 -0.86 -8.75 -1.28
C THR A 17 -1.92 -7.79 -1.79
N ILE A 18 -2.15 -7.81 -3.10
CA ILE A 18 -3.24 -7.10 -3.77
C ILE A 18 -3.99 -8.06 -4.70
N GLY A 19 -5.19 -7.70 -5.13
CA GLY A 19 -6.02 -8.52 -6.01
C GLY A 19 -7.48 -8.57 -5.57
N HIS A 20 -8.30 -9.20 -6.37
CA HIS A 20 -9.75 -9.28 -6.18
C HIS A 20 -10.16 -9.95 -4.87
N VAL A 21 -11.37 -9.65 -4.40
CA VAL A 21 -12.00 -10.32 -3.24
C VAL A 21 -12.02 -11.84 -3.48
N ASP A 22 -11.85 -12.62 -2.41
CA ASP A 22 -11.87 -14.08 -2.43
C ASP A 22 -10.82 -14.81 -3.28
N HIS A 23 -9.85 -14.10 -3.89
CA HIS A 23 -8.70 -14.72 -4.56
C HIS A 23 -7.68 -15.34 -3.59
N GLY A 24 -7.84 -15.13 -2.28
CA GLY A 24 -7.04 -15.78 -1.23
C GLY A 24 -5.79 -15.02 -0.78
N LYS A 25 -5.83 -13.69 -0.78
CA LYS A 25 -4.73 -12.81 -0.29
C LYS A 25 -4.31 -13.16 1.15
N THR A 26 -5.25 -13.11 2.09
CA THR A 26 -5.01 -13.37 3.51
C THR A 26 -4.57 -14.81 3.77
N THR A 27 -5.14 -15.78 3.03
CA THR A 27 -4.69 -17.19 3.07
C THR A 27 -3.25 -17.31 2.62
N LEU A 28 -2.87 -16.64 1.52
CA LEU A 28 -1.49 -16.61 1.04
C LEU A 28 -0.55 -15.96 2.07
N THR A 29 -0.94 -14.84 2.67
CA THR A 29 -0.17 -14.18 3.72
C THR A 29 0.08 -15.10 4.91
N ALA A 30 -0.95 -15.83 5.37
CA ALA A 30 -0.81 -16.85 6.41
C ALA A 30 0.12 -18.00 6.00
N ALA A 31 -0.01 -18.49 4.76
CA ALA A 31 0.85 -19.55 4.22
C ALA A 31 2.33 -19.12 4.15
N ILE A 32 2.61 -17.91 3.66
CA ILE A 32 3.97 -17.34 3.61
C ILE A 32 4.59 -17.32 5.00
N THR A 33 3.89 -16.74 5.99
CA THR A 33 4.43 -16.65 7.36
C THR A 33 4.65 -18.04 7.95
N THR A 34 3.77 -19.01 7.69
CA THR A 34 3.87 -20.38 8.21
C THR A 34 5.06 -21.13 7.62
N VAL A 35 5.17 -21.15 6.29
CA VAL A 35 6.23 -21.89 5.58
C VAL A 35 7.60 -21.27 5.83
N LEU A 36 7.72 -19.94 5.76
CA LEU A 36 9.00 -19.27 6.00
C LEU A 36 9.43 -19.33 7.45
N THR A 37 8.50 -19.26 8.41
CA THR A 37 8.83 -19.45 9.84
C THR A 37 9.37 -20.86 10.11
N LYS A 38 8.77 -21.90 9.48
CA LYS A 38 9.24 -23.28 9.59
C LYS A 38 10.70 -23.42 9.11
N LYS A 39 11.10 -22.67 8.09
CA LYS A 39 12.43 -22.78 7.46
C LYS A 39 13.49 -21.85 8.07
N PHE A 40 13.12 -20.61 8.38
CA PHE A 40 14.06 -19.55 8.78
C PHE A 40 13.87 -19.08 10.23
N GLY A 41 12.83 -19.56 10.92
CA GLY A 41 12.44 -19.06 12.25
C GLY A 41 11.55 -17.83 12.18
N GLY A 42 11.12 -17.33 13.34
CA GLY A 42 10.17 -16.21 13.44
C GLY A 42 8.86 -16.61 14.12
N GLU A 43 7.80 -15.85 13.86
CA GLU A 43 6.46 -16.07 14.41
C GLU A 43 5.45 -16.21 13.25
N ALA A 44 4.87 -17.40 13.08
CA ALA A 44 3.82 -17.61 12.10
C ALA A 44 2.54 -16.85 12.51
N LYS A 45 1.79 -16.35 11.52
CA LYS A 45 0.50 -15.71 11.73
C LYS A 45 -0.61 -16.52 11.06
N ALA A 46 -1.55 -16.98 11.87
CA ALA A 46 -2.73 -17.67 11.37
C ALA A 46 -3.70 -16.69 10.69
N TYR A 47 -4.57 -17.22 9.83
CA TYR A 47 -5.57 -16.44 9.10
C TYR A 47 -6.39 -15.51 10.00
N ASP A 48 -6.87 -16.02 11.13
CA ASP A 48 -7.71 -15.31 12.10
C ASP A 48 -6.95 -14.30 12.99
N GLN A 49 -5.63 -14.30 12.89
CA GLN A 49 -4.75 -13.30 13.50
C GLN A 49 -4.42 -12.15 12.54
N ILE A 50 -4.59 -12.37 11.22
CA ILE A 50 -4.46 -11.35 10.18
C ILE A 50 -5.81 -10.63 10.04
N ASP A 51 -6.88 -11.38 9.74
CA ASP A 51 -8.27 -10.90 9.80
C ASP A 51 -8.77 -10.95 11.26
N ALA A 52 -8.20 -10.08 12.10
CA ALA A 52 -8.41 -10.11 13.55
C ALA A 52 -9.66 -9.34 14.00
N ALA A 53 -10.15 -8.37 13.22
CA ALA A 53 -11.25 -7.53 13.67
C ALA A 53 -12.56 -8.33 13.74
N PRO A 54 -13.44 -8.08 14.74
CA PRO A 54 -14.71 -8.79 14.86
C PRO A 54 -15.58 -8.68 13.59
N GLU A 55 -15.54 -7.54 12.91
CA GLU A 55 -16.27 -7.33 11.66
C GLU A 55 -15.70 -8.15 10.49
N GLU A 56 -14.37 -8.29 10.41
CA GLU A 56 -13.68 -9.11 9.40
C GLU A 56 -14.04 -10.58 9.57
N LYS A 57 -14.01 -11.09 10.81
CA LYS A 57 -14.40 -12.47 11.14
C LYS A 57 -15.87 -12.75 10.83
N ALA A 58 -16.74 -11.77 11.07
CA ALA A 58 -18.18 -11.92 10.81
C ALA A 58 -18.52 -11.90 9.30
N ARG A 59 -17.80 -11.09 8.53
CA ARG A 59 -18.05 -10.93 7.09
C ARG A 59 -17.20 -11.85 6.20
N GLY A 60 -16.13 -12.43 6.73
CA GLY A 60 -15.20 -13.26 5.97
C GLY A 60 -14.38 -12.48 4.93
N ILE A 61 -14.22 -11.17 5.12
CA ILE A 61 -13.46 -10.30 4.22
C ILE A 61 -12.52 -9.41 5.03
N THR A 62 -11.31 -9.17 4.51
CA THR A 62 -10.37 -8.19 5.04
C THR A 62 -10.94 -6.79 4.86
N ILE A 63 -10.89 -5.98 5.92
CA ILE A 63 -11.39 -4.60 5.94
C ILE A 63 -10.23 -3.65 6.16
N ASN A 64 -9.41 -3.92 7.17
CA ASN A 64 -8.24 -3.15 7.53
C ASN A 64 -6.97 -3.74 6.91
N THR A 65 -5.96 -2.92 6.68
CA THR A 65 -4.64 -3.41 6.33
C THR A 65 -4.02 -4.12 7.52
N ALA A 66 -3.48 -5.32 7.30
CA ALA A 66 -2.76 -6.07 8.33
C ALA A 66 -1.27 -6.10 8.00
N HIS A 67 -0.44 -5.86 9.02
CA HIS A 67 1.02 -5.86 8.89
C HIS A 67 1.61 -7.10 9.55
N VAL A 68 2.31 -7.92 8.76
CA VAL A 68 3.03 -9.11 9.24
C VAL A 68 4.51 -9.04 8.86
N GLU A 69 5.36 -9.72 9.63
CA GLU A 69 6.80 -9.84 9.34
C GLU A 69 7.16 -11.30 9.05
N TYR A 70 8.11 -11.50 8.14
CA TYR A 70 8.78 -12.77 7.89
C TYR A 70 10.13 -12.50 7.24
N GLU A 71 10.96 -13.52 7.13
CA GLU A 71 12.27 -13.38 6.53
C GLU A 71 12.65 -14.58 5.67
N THR A 72 13.55 -14.34 4.73
CA THR A 72 14.27 -15.38 3.99
C THR A 72 15.70 -15.44 4.52
N ALA A 73 16.53 -16.28 3.90
CA ALA A 73 17.97 -16.26 4.16
C ALA A 73 18.60 -14.88 3.83
N ASN A 74 18.04 -14.17 2.84
CA ASN A 74 18.66 -12.97 2.27
C ASN A 74 18.09 -11.67 2.84
N ARG A 75 16.80 -11.62 3.18
CA ARG A 75 16.09 -10.37 3.45
C ARG A 75 15.06 -10.49 4.57
N HIS A 76 14.75 -9.36 5.18
CA HIS A 76 13.62 -9.20 6.08
C HIS A 76 12.48 -8.50 5.35
N TYR A 77 11.27 -9.04 5.46
CA TYR A 77 10.08 -8.49 4.82
C TYR A 77 9.09 -7.95 5.84
N ALA A 78 8.58 -6.74 5.58
CA ALA A 78 7.31 -6.31 6.11
C ALA A 78 6.25 -6.51 5.03
N HIS A 79 5.16 -7.19 5.35
CA HIS A 79 4.10 -7.51 4.42
C HIS A 79 2.80 -6.84 4.85
N VAL A 80 2.22 -6.06 3.94
CA VAL A 80 0.91 -5.42 4.10
C VAL A 80 -0.16 -6.22 3.36
N ASP A 81 -1.06 -6.89 4.10
CA ASP A 81 -2.21 -7.59 3.52
C ASP A 81 -3.33 -6.57 3.24
N CYS A 82 -3.67 -6.37 1.97
CA CYS A 82 -4.66 -5.37 1.58
C CYS A 82 -6.04 -5.98 1.29
N PRO A 83 -7.13 -5.24 1.57
CA PRO A 83 -8.48 -5.70 1.23
C PRO A 83 -8.71 -5.72 -0.28
N GLY A 84 -9.52 -6.67 -0.76
CA GLY A 84 -9.87 -6.82 -2.19
C GLY A 84 -11.28 -6.41 -2.57
N HIS A 85 -12.11 -6.03 -1.60
CA HIS A 85 -13.49 -5.64 -1.83
C HIS A 85 -13.56 -4.16 -2.26
N ALA A 86 -14.43 -3.84 -3.21
CA ALA A 86 -14.55 -2.49 -3.80
C ALA A 86 -14.72 -1.38 -2.74
N ASP A 87 -15.56 -1.64 -1.74
CA ASP A 87 -15.86 -0.68 -0.66
C ASP A 87 -14.63 -0.30 0.19
N TYR A 88 -13.61 -1.16 0.23
CA TYR A 88 -12.42 -0.98 1.06
C TYR A 88 -11.15 -0.64 0.26
N VAL A 89 -11.29 -0.29 -1.03
CA VAL A 89 -10.15 0.11 -1.89
C VAL A 89 -9.35 1.28 -1.31
N LYS A 90 -9.98 2.17 -0.52
CA LYS A 90 -9.25 3.25 0.17
C LYS A 90 -8.13 2.73 1.09
N ASN A 91 -8.36 1.60 1.74
CA ASN A 91 -7.37 0.98 2.63
C ASN A 91 -6.30 0.28 1.80
N MET A 92 -6.67 -0.33 0.66
CA MET A 92 -5.70 -0.88 -0.28
C MET A 92 -4.76 0.19 -0.84
N ILE A 93 -5.25 1.38 -1.23
CA ILE A 93 -4.41 2.48 -1.72
C ILE A 93 -3.36 2.88 -0.69
N THR A 94 -3.77 3.01 0.57
CA THR A 94 -2.87 3.36 1.69
C THR A 94 -1.86 2.26 2.00
N GLY A 95 -2.24 0.98 1.87
CA GLY A 95 -1.30 -0.14 2.00
C GLY A 95 -0.33 -0.24 0.82
N ALA A 96 -0.82 -0.10 -0.41
CA ALA A 96 -0.02 -0.18 -1.63
C ALA A 96 1.02 0.95 -1.72
N ALA A 97 0.71 2.15 -1.23
CA ALA A 97 1.67 3.25 -1.13
C ALA A 97 2.92 2.91 -0.27
N GLN A 98 2.86 1.84 0.51
CA GLN A 98 3.98 1.36 1.33
C GLN A 98 4.77 0.22 0.70
N MET A 99 4.42 -0.25 -0.50
CA MET A 99 5.04 -1.43 -1.09
C MET A 99 6.22 -1.05 -2.00
N ASP A 100 7.37 -1.67 -1.78
CA ASP A 100 8.50 -1.67 -2.72
C ASP A 100 8.28 -2.68 -3.86
N GLY A 101 7.37 -3.64 -3.65
CA GLY A 101 6.77 -4.45 -4.70
C GLY A 101 5.53 -5.18 -4.16
N ALA A 102 4.59 -5.49 -5.04
CA ALA A 102 3.34 -6.14 -4.65
C ALA A 102 3.26 -7.59 -5.14
N ILE A 103 2.52 -8.41 -4.41
CA ILE A 103 2.13 -9.76 -4.80
C ILE A 103 0.68 -9.66 -5.29
N LEU A 104 0.48 -9.75 -6.61
CA LEU A 104 -0.85 -9.83 -7.21
C LEU A 104 -1.38 -11.26 -7.07
N VAL A 105 -2.42 -11.44 -6.27
CA VAL A 105 -3.08 -12.73 -6.08
C VAL A 105 -4.24 -12.86 -7.07
N CYS A 106 -4.12 -13.80 -7.99
CA CYS A 106 -5.14 -14.11 -8.98
C CYS A 106 -5.62 -15.55 -8.80
N SER A 107 -6.94 -15.77 -8.74
CA SER A 107 -7.50 -17.12 -8.70
C SER A 107 -7.39 -17.75 -10.08
N ALA A 108 -6.82 -18.95 -10.17
CA ALA A 108 -6.77 -19.75 -11.38
C ALA A 108 -8.17 -20.16 -11.88
N ALA A 109 -9.12 -20.32 -10.96
CA ALA A 109 -10.49 -20.72 -11.28
C ALA A 109 -11.33 -19.54 -11.81
N ASP A 110 -11.03 -18.31 -11.37
CA ASP A 110 -11.84 -17.12 -11.70
C ASP A 110 -11.18 -16.23 -12.76
N GLY A 111 -9.86 -16.28 -12.90
CA GLY A 111 -9.09 -15.39 -13.77
C GLY A 111 -9.06 -13.94 -13.28
N PRO A 112 -8.60 -12.98 -14.11
CA PRO A 112 -8.56 -11.57 -13.76
C PRO A 112 -9.97 -10.98 -13.64
N MET A 113 -10.28 -10.41 -12.47
CA MET A 113 -11.57 -9.80 -12.15
C MET A 113 -11.48 -8.25 -12.09
N PRO A 114 -12.59 -7.50 -11.95
CA PRO A 114 -12.56 -6.02 -12.02
C PRO A 114 -11.55 -5.38 -11.05
N GLN A 115 -11.49 -5.85 -9.80
CA GLN A 115 -10.54 -5.35 -8.80
C GLN A 115 -9.11 -5.80 -9.07
N THR A 116 -8.88 -6.91 -9.79
CA THR A 116 -7.52 -7.24 -10.28
C THR A 116 -7.00 -6.10 -11.17
N ARG A 117 -7.84 -5.58 -12.08
CA ARG A 117 -7.51 -4.46 -12.97
C ARG A 117 -7.33 -3.16 -12.17
N GLU A 118 -8.29 -2.85 -11.30
CA GLU A 118 -8.24 -1.63 -10.49
C GLU A 118 -7.01 -1.62 -9.57
N HIS A 119 -6.62 -2.76 -8.99
CA HIS A 119 -5.47 -2.84 -8.09
C HIS A 119 -4.13 -2.68 -8.82
N ILE A 120 -3.96 -3.28 -10.01
CA ILE A 120 -2.73 -3.08 -10.82
C ILE A 120 -2.59 -1.60 -11.18
N LEU A 121 -3.67 -0.99 -11.65
CA LEU A 121 -3.69 0.42 -11.99
C LEU A 121 -3.36 1.28 -10.77
N LEU A 122 -4.04 1.08 -9.63
CA LEU A 122 -3.78 1.85 -8.41
C LEU A 122 -2.37 1.64 -7.88
N ALA A 123 -1.84 0.41 -7.91
CA ALA A 123 -0.46 0.11 -7.52
C ALA A 123 0.53 0.95 -8.34
N ARG A 124 0.34 1.03 -9.67
CA ARG A 124 1.15 1.91 -10.53
C ARG A 124 1.06 3.37 -10.12
N GLN A 125 -0.14 3.86 -9.82
CA GLN A 125 -0.38 5.27 -9.51
C GLN A 125 0.17 5.70 -8.16
N VAL A 126 0.14 4.81 -7.16
CA VAL A 126 0.79 5.05 -5.86
C VAL A 126 2.29 4.74 -5.87
N GLY A 127 2.85 4.37 -7.03
CA GLY A 127 4.29 4.25 -7.24
C GLY A 127 4.89 2.89 -6.90
N VAL A 128 4.09 1.81 -6.84
CA VAL A 128 4.62 0.45 -6.69
C VAL A 128 5.42 0.08 -7.95
N PRO A 129 6.74 -0.20 -7.83
CA PRO A 129 7.60 -0.36 -9.00
C PRO A 129 7.60 -1.78 -9.58
N TYR A 130 7.35 -2.80 -8.76
CA TYR A 130 7.38 -4.21 -9.17
C TYR A 130 6.14 -4.97 -8.72
N ILE A 131 5.67 -5.91 -9.55
CA ILE A 131 4.61 -6.86 -9.21
C ILE A 131 5.13 -8.26 -9.47
N ILE A 132 4.87 -9.19 -8.54
CA ILE A 132 4.97 -10.63 -8.74
C ILE A 132 3.55 -11.19 -8.69
N VAL A 133 3.24 -12.20 -9.52
CA VAL A 133 1.91 -12.82 -9.50
C VAL A 133 1.98 -14.15 -8.77
N PHE A 134 1.00 -14.37 -7.89
CA PHE A 134 0.69 -15.69 -7.37
C PHE A 134 -0.66 -16.14 -7.95
N LEU A 135 -0.60 -17.08 -8.89
CA LEU A 135 -1.78 -17.73 -9.46
C LEU A 135 -2.24 -18.81 -8.48
N ASN A 136 -3.20 -18.42 -7.63
CA ASN A 136 -3.70 -19.20 -6.51
C ASN A 136 -4.83 -20.15 -6.92
N LYS A 137 -5.19 -21.08 -6.04
CA LYS A 137 -6.25 -22.07 -6.25
C LYS A 137 -6.02 -22.99 -7.46
N CYS A 138 -4.77 -23.25 -7.82
CA CYS A 138 -4.45 -24.20 -8.89
C CYS A 138 -4.89 -25.63 -8.54
N ASP A 139 -5.13 -25.95 -7.26
CA ASP A 139 -5.72 -27.22 -6.81
C ASP A 139 -7.18 -27.42 -7.27
N MET A 140 -7.85 -26.36 -7.73
CA MET A 140 -9.22 -26.39 -8.21
C MET A 140 -9.32 -26.50 -9.74
N VAL A 141 -8.19 -26.51 -10.45
CA VAL A 141 -8.13 -26.46 -11.92
C VAL A 141 -7.30 -27.62 -12.44
N ASP A 142 -7.98 -28.61 -13.01
CA ASP A 142 -7.35 -29.80 -13.58
C ASP A 142 -6.88 -29.61 -15.04
N ASP A 143 -7.33 -28.52 -15.69
CA ASP A 143 -7.05 -28.22 -17.10
C ASP A 143 -5.83 -27.28 -17.24
N ALA A 144 -4.75 -27.80 -17.82
CA ALA A 144 -3.54 -27.05 -18.07
C ALA A 144 -3.73 -25.91 -19.09
N GLU A 145 -4.61 -26.08 -20.08
CA GLU A 145 -4.89 -25.05 -21.09
C GLU A 145 -5.57 -23.83 -20.44
N LEU A 146 -6.46 -24.07 -19.47
CA LEU A 146 -7.11 -23.01 -18.71
C LEU A 146 -6.09 -22.22 -17.86
N LEU A 147 -5.15 -22.91 -17.21
CA LEU A 147 -4.09 -22.26 -16.44
C LEU A 147 -3.18 -21.38 -17.31
N GLU A 148 -2.84 -21.85 -18.50
CA GLU A 148 -2.06 -21.08 -19.48
C GLU A 148 -2.84 -19.86 -19.99
N LEU A 149 -4.13 -20.03 -20.28
CA LEU A 149 -5.00 -18.93 -20.70
C LEU A 149 -5.09 -17.84 -19.63
N VAL A 150 -5.33 -18.21 -18.37
CA VAL A 150 -5.41 -17.24 -17.27
C VAL A 150 -4.06 -16.55 -17.06
N GLU A 151 -2.95 -17.28 -17.19
CA GLU A 151 -1.62 -16.69 -17.13
C GLU A 151 -1.42 -15.63 -18.21
N MET A 152 -1.78 -15.95 -19.46
CA MET A 152 -1.72 -15.00 -20.59
C MET A 152 -2.54 -13.74 -20.32
N GLU A 153 -3.78 -13.87 -19.85
CA GLU A 153 -4.64 -12.72 -19.55
C GLU A 153 -4.05 -11.83 -18.44
N VAL A 154 -3.42 -12.42 -17.42
CA VAL A 154 -2.74 -11.65 -16.37
C VAL A 154 -1.54 -10.89 -16.94
N ARG A 155 -0.74 -11.51 -17.81
CA ARG A 155 0.41 -10.86 -18.46
C ARG A 155 -0.03 -9.68 -19.32
N GLU A 156 -1.04 -9.87 -20.16
CA GLU A 156 -1.61 -8.80 -20.98
C GLU A 156 -2.11 -7.64 -20.13
N LEU A 157 -2.75 -7.93 -18.99
CA LEU A 157 -3.25 -6.92 -18.09
C LEU A 157 -2.14 -6.13 -17.39
N LEU A 158 -1.04 -6.78 -17.00
CA LEU A 158 0.16 -6.11 -16.47
C LEU A 158 0.78 -5.19 -17.53
N SER A 159 0.95 -5.70 -18.76
CA SER A 159 1.47 -4.92 -19.90
C SER A 159 0.61 -3.72 -20.23
N LYS A 160 -0.73 -3.84 -20.14
CA LYS A 160 -1.66 -2.72 -20.34
C LYS A 160 -1.42 -1.55 -19.37
N TYR A 161 -0.93 -1.82 -18.17
CA TYR A 161 -0.69 -0.82 -17.12
C TYR A 161 0.79 -0.54 -16.86
N ASP A 162 1.63 -0.70 -17.89
CA ASP A 162 3.07 -0.38 -17.89
C ASP A 162 3.91 -1.18 -16.87
N PHE A 163 3.47 -2.39 -16.53
CA PHE A 163 4.32 -3.40 -15.90
C PHE A 163 4.86 -4.38 -16.96
N PRO A 164 6.05 -4.95 -16.77
CA PRO A 164 6.62 -5.90 -17.73
C PRO A 164 5.92 -7.25 -17.63
N GLY A 165 4.75 -7.39 -18.26
CA GLY A 165 3.89 -8.58 -18.14
C GLY A 165 4.60 -9.88 -18.53
N ASP A 166 5.39 -9.86 -19.61
CA ASP A 166 6.09 -11.05 -20.11
C ASP A 166 7.24 -11.50 -19.18
N ASP A 167 7.94 -10.55 -18.57
CA ASP A 167 9.09 -10.83 -17.68
C ASP A 167 8.67 -11.02 -16.21
N THR A 168 7.42 -10.73 -15.87
CA THR A 168 6.92 -10.83 -14.50
C THR A 168 6.87 -12.31 -14.06
N PRO A 169 7.46 -12.65 -12.89
CA PRO A 169 7.33 -13.99 -12.33
C PRO A 169 5.87 -14.30 -11.98
N ILE A 170 5.39 -15.45 -12.46
CA ILE A 170 4.06 -15.98 -12.14
C ILE A 170 4.24 -17.34 -11.47
N ILE A 171 3.91 -17.41 -10.19
CA ILE A 171 4.03 -18.62 -9.39
C ILE A 171 2.65 -19.27 -9.29
N LYS A 172 2.54 -20.52 -9.73
CA LYS A 172 1.31 -21.32 -9.66
C LYS A 172 1.29 -22.10 -8.35
N GLY A 173 0.18 -22.09 -7.63
CA GLY A 173 0.09 -22.78 -6.36
C GLY A 173 -1.28 -22.76 -5.70
N SER A 174 -1.33 -23.29 -4.49
CA SER A 174 -2.48 -23.27 -3.61
C SER A 174 -2.04 -22.82 -2.21
N ALA A 175 -2.37 -21.58 -1.88
CA ALA A 175 -2.14 -21.03 -0.55
C ALA A 175 -2.84 -21.86 0.54
N LYS A 176 -3.99 -22.46 0.21
CA LYS A 176 -4.73 -23.34 1.11
C LYS A 176 -3.95 -24.63 1.40
N LEU A 177 -3.51 -25.35 0.38
CA LEU A 177 -2.72 -26.58 0.57
C LEU A 177 -1.42 -26.31 1.33
N ALA A 178 -0.72 -25.21 1.00
CA ALA A 178 0.48 -24.81 1.71
C ALA A 178 0.21 -24.56 3.21
N LEU A 179 -0.92 -23.92 3.54
CA LEU A 179 -1.31 -23.66 4.93
C LEU A 179 -1.77 -24.93 5.66
N GLU A 180 -2.35 -25.90 4.95
CA GLU A 180 -2.71 -27.23 5.45
C GLU A 180 -1.50 -28.17 5.61
N GLY A 181 -0.31 -27.71 5.19
CA GLY A 181 0.97 -28.42 5.37
C GLY A 181 1.35 -29.35 4.22
N ASP A 182 0.74 -29.20 3.04
CA ASP A 182 1.13 -29.94 1.84
C ASP A 182 2.54 -29.54 1.39
N THR A 183 3.45 -30.51 1.33
CA THR A 183 4.85 -30.28 0.92
C THR A 183 5.08 -30.44 -0.58
N GLY A 184 4.02 -30.53 -1.39
CA GLY A 184 4.08 -30.74 -2.83
C GLY A 184 4.32 -29.45 -3.62
N GLU A 185 4.34 -29.59 -4.95
CA GLU A 185 4.60 -28.51 -5.91
C GLU A 185 3.65 -27.31 -5.75
N LEU A 186 2.36 -27.57 -5.48
CA LEU A 186 1.35 -26.52 -5.29
C LEU A 186 1.34 -25.94 -3.86
N GLY A 187 1.89 -26.67 -2.88
CA GLY A 187 1.89 -26.29 -1.46
C GLY A 187 3.15 -25.52 -1.04
N GLU A 188 3.93 -26.08 -0.11
CA GLU A 188 5.14 -25.44 0.45
C GLU A 188 6.16 -25.07 -0.64
N VAL A 189 6.28 -25.86 -1.71
CA VAL A 189 7.23 -25.58 -2.81
C VAL A 189 6.84 -24.31 -3.57
N ALA A 190 5.55 -24.10 -3.87
CA ALA A 190 5.09 -22.86 -4.49
C ALA A 190 5.38 -21.63 -3.61
N ILE A 191 5.20 -21.73 -2.28
CA ILE A 191 5.52 -20.63 -1.36
C ILE A 191 7.03 -20.36 -1.33
N MET A 192 7.86 -21.40 -1.39
CA MET A 192 9.31 -21.22 -1.49
C MET A 192 9.72 -20.57 -2.82
N ASN A 193 9.13 -20.97 -3.94
CA ASN A 193 9.36 -20.35 -5.25
C ASN A 193 8.93 -18.87 -5.26
N LEU A 194 7.81 -18.55 -4.59
CA LEU A 194 7.38 -17.16 -4.40
C LEU A 194 8.41 -16.37 -3.57
N ALA A 195 8.95 -16.94 -2.49
CA ALA A 195 9.98 -16.30 -1.67
C ALA A 195 11.28 -16.06 -2.45
N ASP A 196 11.68 -17.01 -3.28
CA ASP A 196 12.85 -16.87 -4.16
C ASP A 196 12.61 -15.78 -5.22
N ALA A 197 11.40 -15.68 -5.76
CA ALA A 197 11.02 -14.61 -6.68
C ALA A 197 11.03 -13.23 -5.99
N LEU A 198 10.55 -13.13 -4.73
CA LEU A 198 10.65 -11.91 -3.93
C LEU A 198 12.11 -11.47 -3.73
N ASP A 199 13.00 -12.42 -3.45
CA ASP A 199 14.43 -12.15 -3.24
C ASP A 199 15.17 -11.73 -4.52
N THR A 200 14.76 -12.25 -5.68
CA THR A 200 15.50 -12.09 -6.94
C THR A 200 14.92 -11.04 -7.89
N TYR A 201 13.60 -10.90 -7.96
CA TYR A 201 12.93 -10.00 -8.90
C TYR A 201 12.71 -8.59 -8.35
N ILE A 202 12.31 -8.48 -7.08
CA ILE A 202 12.16 -7.18 -6.42
C ILE A 202 13.57 -6.76 -5.95
N PRO A 203 14.16 -5.66 -6.44
CA PRO A 203 15.45 -5.21 -5.96
C PRO A 203 15.34 -4.70 -4.52
N THR A 204 16.47 -4.68 -3.81
CA THR A 204 16.52 -3.91 -2.56
C THR A 204 16.42 -2.43 -2.92
N PRO A 205 15.38 -1.73 -2.46
CA PRO A 205 15.15 -0.33 -2.84
C PRO A 205 16.23 0.58 -2.25
N GLU A 206 16.66 1.54 -3.05
CA GLU A 206 17.51 2.63 -2.55
C GLU A 206 16.68 3.52 -1.62
N ARG A 207 17.09 3.59 -0.35
CA ARG A 207 16.36 4.34 0.67
C ARG A 207 16.86 5.77 0.71
N ALA A 208 15.95 6.75 0.68
CA ALA A 208 16.27 8.18 0.77
C ALA A 208 16.63 8.60 2.22
N VAL A 209 17.60 7.93 2.85
CA VAL A 209 18.00 8.14 4.25
C VAL A 209 18.65 9.49 4.52
N ASP A 210 19.30 10.08 3.51
CA ASP A 210 19.94 11.40 3.61
C ASP A 210 18.95 12.57 3.50
N GLY A 211 17.69 12.27 3.19
CA GLY A 211 16.62 13.26 3.11
C GLY A 211 16.16 13.79 4.48
N SER A 212 15.37 14.86 4.46
CA SER A 212 14.65 15.30 5.67
C SER A 212 13.58 14.29 6.05
N PHE A 213 13.51 13.92 7.33
CA PHE A 213 12.53 12.96 7.84
C PHE A 213 11.11 13.30 7.39
N LEU A 214 10.42 12.32 6.81
CA LEU A 214 9.00 12.37 6.46
C LEU A 214 8.40 10.97 6.58
N MET A 215 7.33 10.84 7.35
CA MET A 215 6.58 9.61 7.54
C MET A 215 5.08 9.91 7.46
N PRO A 216 4.37 9.42 6.42
CA PRO A 216 2.92 9.56 6.33
C PRO A 216 2.21 8.77 7.44
N VAL A 217 1.19 9.36 8.04
CA VAL A 217 0.42 8.74 9.11
C VAL A 217 -0.61 7.78 8.51
N GLU A 218 -0.47 6.49 8.81
CA GLU A 218 -1.42 5.44 8.43
C GLU A 218 -2.50 5.25 9.48
N ASP A 219 -2.11 5.09 10.75
CA ASP A 219 -3.04 4.86 11.86
C ASP A 219 -2.52 5.45 13.17
N VAL A 220 -3.45 5.62 14.12
CA VAL A 220 -3.20 6.27 15.42
C VAL A 220 -3.81 5.45 16.55
N PHE A 221 -2.92 4.95 17.41
CA PHE A 221 -3.25 4.17 18.59
C PHE A 221 -3.00 4.97 19.87
N SER A 222 -3.83 4.74 20.89
CA SER A 222 -3.54 5.19 22.25
C SER A 222 -3.11 3.98 23.08
N ILE A 223 -1.89 4.02 23.61
CA ILE A 223 -1.37 2.98 24.49
C ILE A 223 -1.46 3.48 25.93
N SER A 224 -2.29 2.79 26.73
CA SER A 224 -2.45 3.08 28.15
C SER A 224 -1.10 3.15 28.86
N GLY A 225 -0.84 4.25 29.56
CA GLY A 225 0.40 4.50 30.30
C GLY A 225 1.63 4.86 29.46
N ARG A 226 1.55 4.89 28.12
CA ARG A 226 2.66 5.33 27.24
C ARG A 226 2.32 6.60 26.45
N GLY A 227 1.10 6.70 25.92
CA GLY A 227 0.65 7.84 25.12
C GLY A 227 0.23 7.46 23.71
N THR A 228 0.26 8.43 22.80
CA THR A 228 -0.22 8.28 21.42
C THR A 228 0.90 7.73 20.53
N VAL A 229 0.63 6.60 19.88
CA VAL A 229 1.51 5.98 18.88
C VAL A 229 0.92 6.17 17.51
N VAL A 230 1.75 6.68 16.61
CA VAL A 230 1.40 6.90 15.21
C VAL A 230 2.18 5.91 14.37
N THR A 231 1.49 5.17 13.50
CA THR A 231 2.13 4.18 12.62
C THR A 231 2.23 4.67 11.18
N GLY A 232 3.26 4.21 10.50
CA GLY A 232 3.43 4.40 9.07
C GLY A 232 4.80 3.96 8.58
N ARG A 233 4.97 3.97 7.25
CA ARG A 233 6.26 3.77 6.60
C ARG A 233 7.03 5.07 6.55
N VAL A 234 8.28 5.08 7.02
CA VAL A 234 9.15 6.24 6.82
C VAL A 234 9.46 6.37 5.32
N GLU A 235 9.06 7.48 4.71
CA GLU A 235 9.24 7.70 3.27
C GLU A 235 10.68 8.11 2.96
N ARG A 236 11.21 9.05 3.75
CA ARG A 236 12.57 9.58 3.62
C ARG A 236 13.14 10.01 4.97
N GLY A 237 14.46 10.11 5.04
CA GLY A 237 15.21 10.54 6.21
C GLY A 237 15.28 9.51 7.33
N ILE A 238 15.73 10.00 8.48
CA ILE A 238 15.89 9.23 9.72
C ILE A 238 15.24 10.02 10.86
N VAL A 239 14.57 9.32 11.76
CA VAL A 239 14.08 9.87 13.03
C VAL A 239 14.70 9.12 14.19
N LYS A 240 15.24 9.85 15.16
CA LYS A 240 15.82 9.29 16.38
C LYS A 240 14.95 9.59 17.59
N VAL A 241 14.98 8.68 18.56
CA VAL A 241 14.33 8.94 19.85
C VAL A 241 14.95 10.19 20.49
N GLY A 242 14.08 11.14 20.84
CA GLY A 242 14.45 12.45 21.40
C GLY A 242 14.38 13.61 20.40
N GLU A 243 14.22 13.35 19.10
CA GLU A 243 14.14 14.42 18.09
C GLU A 243 12.79 15.13 18.09
N GLU A 244 12.84 16.44 17.85
CA GLU A 244 11.65 17.27 17.58
C GLU A 244 11.17 17.04 16.14
N ILE A 245 9.85 16.85 16.00
CA ILE A 245 9.17 16.62 14.74
C ILE A 245 7.89 17.45 14.68
N GLU A 246 7.38 17.67 13.48
CA GLU A 246 6.11 18.36 13.22
C GLU A 246 5.05 17.38 12.71
N ILE A 247 3.80 17.60 13.14
CA ILE A 247 2.62 16.95 12.59
C ILE A 247 2.02 17.93 11.58
N VAL A 248 2.04 17.58 10.29
CA VAL A 248 1.72 18.51 9.18
C VAL A 248 0.53 18.00 8.37
N GLY A 249 -0.38 18.90 8.01
CA GLY A 249 -1.56 18.62 7.18
C GLY A 249 -2.85 18.53 8.00
N ILE A 250 -3.99 18.72 7.33
CA ILE A 250 -5.40 18.73 7.76
C ILE A 250 -5.72 19.76 8.85
N LYS A 251 -4.96 19.76 9.94
CA LYS A 251 -5.01 20.66 11.10
C LYS A 251 -3.82 21.62 11.09
N PRO A 252 -3.85 22.69 11.90
CA PRO A 252 -2.68 23.55 12.12
C PRO A 252 -1.46 22.74 12.55
N THR A 253 -0.30 23.04 11.97
CA THR A 253 0.94 22.33 12.27
C THR A 253 1.33 22.49 13.73
N VAL A 254 1.63 21.37 14.38
CA VAL A 254 2.08 21.33 15.78
C VAL A 254 3.40 20.60 15.89
N LYS A 255 4.23 21.05 16.83
CA LYS A 255 5.50 20.40 17.18
C LYS A 255 5.29 19.39 18.29
N THR A 256 6.03 18.29 18.23
CA THR A 256 6.11 17.27 19.27
C THR A 256 7.50 16.63 19.28
N THR A 257 7.73 15.69 20.18
CA THR A 257 9.00 14.97 20.30
C THR A 257 8.77 13.48 20.09
N CYS A 258 9.58 12.86 19.24
CA CYS A 258 9.66 11.40 19.15
C CYS A 258 10.22 10.85 20.46
N THR A 259 9.46 10.03 21.19
CA THR A 259 9.90 9.45 22.48
C THR A 259 10.10 7.95 22.45
N GLY A 260 9.81 7.33 21.31
CA GLY A 260 10.04 5.91 21.08
C GLY A 260 9.79 5.57 19.62
N VAL A 261 10.57 4.63 19.11
CA VAL A 261 10.38 4.03 17.79
C VAL A 261 10.28 2.52 17.98
N GLU A 262 9.26 1.92 17.40
CA GLU A 262 9.03 0.47 17.46
C GLU A 262 8.70 -0.09 16.08
N MET A 263 9.17 -1.29 15.78
CA MET A 263 8.83 -2.03 14.57
C MET A 263 8.43 -3.45 14.99
N PHE A 264 7.23 -3.90 14.61
CA PHE A 264 6.69 -5.21 15.01
C PHE A 264 6.80 -5.51 16.52
N ARG A 265 6.49 -4.52 17.38
CA ARG A 265 6.60 -4.59 18.85
C ARG A 265 8.03 -4.77 19.39
N LYS A 266 9.06 -4.61 18.55
CA LYS A 266 10.48 -4.58 18.92
C LYS A 266 10.97 -3.13 18.97
N LEU A 267 11.84 -2.82 19.92
CA LEU A 267 12.37 -1.46 20.12
C LEU A 267 13.46 -1.13 19.10
N LEU A 268 13.46 0.10 18.60
CA LEU A 268 14.49 0.67 17.74
C LEU A 268 15.05 1.96 18.36
N ASP A 269 16.35 2.18 18.22
CA ASP A 269 16.99 3.45 18.61
C ASP A 269 16.67 4.57 17.60
N GLN A 270 16.45 4.20 16.34
CA GLN A 270 16.06 5.10 15.25
C GLN A 270 15.20 4.37 14.20
N GLY A 271 14.28 5.11 13.58
CA GLY A 271 13.57 4.71 12.37
C GLY A 271 14.23 5.36 11.15
N GLN A 272 14.31 4.65 10.04
CA GLN A 272 14.88 5.13 8.79
C GLN A 272 13.94 4.87 7.61
N ALA A 273 14.15 5.61 6.51
CA ALA A 273 13.43 5.41 5.26
C ALA A 273 13.29 3.93 4.90
N GLY A 274 12.04 3.50 4.67
CA GLY A 274 11.65 2.13 4.39
C GLY A 274 11.10 1.35 5.57
N ASP A 275 11.31 1.77 6.82
CA ASP A 275 10.78 1.02 7.96
C ASP A 275 9.28 1.28 8.17
N ASN A 276 8.51 0.24 8.45
CA ASN A 276 7.16 0.37 9.03
C ASN A 276 7.27 0.45 10.55
N VAL A 277 7.08 1.64 11.11
CA VAL A 277 7.32 1.92 12.52
C VAL A 277 6.08 2.49 13.20
N GLY A 278 5.96 2.24 14.50
CA GLY A 278 5.18 3.03 15.43
C GLY A 278 6.06 4.05 16.13
N ILE A 279 5.69 5.34 16.02
CA ILE A 279 6.38 6.46 16.68
C ILE A 279 5.52 6.94 17.86
N LEU A 280 6.09 6.93 19.06
CA LEU A 280 5.45 7.44 20.27
C LEU A 280 5.65 8.96 20.37
N LEU A 281 4.55 9.71 20.40
CA LEU A 281 4.55 11.17 20.43
C LEU A 281 4.37 11.71 21.86
N ARG A 282 5.23 12.66 22.24
CA ARG A 282 5.15 13.31 23.56
C ARG A 282 4.00 14.30 23.61
N GLY A 283 3.12 14.16 24.61
CA GLY A 283 2.12 15.18 24.92
C GLY A 283 1.04 15.40 23.85
N THR A 284 1.02 14.57 22.81
CA THR A 284 0.01 14.58 21.75
C THR A 284 -1.12 13.64 22.13
N LYS A 285 -2.37 14.10 22.13
CA LYS A 285 -3.52 13.22 22.33
C LYS A 285 -3.92 12.53 21.03
N ARG A 286 -4.70 11.45 21.13
CA ARG A 286 -5.14 10.70 19.95
C ARG A 286 -5.95 11.59 18.99
N GLU A 287 -6.75 12.50 19.52
CA GLU A 287 -7.58 13.44 18.75
C GLU A 287 -6.78 14.56 18.05
N ASP A 288 -5.54 14.80 18.48
CA ASP A 288 -4.66 15.86 17.94
C ASP A 288 -3.89 15.40 16.70
N VAL A 289 -3.92 14.10 16.38
CA VAL A 289 -3.25 13.51 15.23
C VAL A 289 -4.17 12.52 14.52
N GLU A 290 -4.18 12.53 13.19
CA GLU A 290 -5.04 11.65 12.41
C GLU A 290 -4.38 11.16 11.12
N ARG A 291 -4.96 10.08 10.56
CA ARG A 291 -4.59 9.55 9.24
C ARG A 291 -4.66 10.65 8.19
N GLY A 292 -3.69 10.66 7.28
CA GLY A 292 -3.55 11.66 6.23
C GLY A 292 -2.70 12.88 6.63
N GLN A 293 -2.30 13.01 7.89
CA GLN A 293 -1.21 13.90 8.25
C GLN A 293 0.15 13.23 7.95
N VAL A 294 1.23 14.00 8.02
CA VAL A 294 2.60 13.47 7.99
C VAL A 294 3.35 13.89 9.24
N LEU A 295 4.23 13.02 9.74
CA LEU A 295 5.28 13.40 10.67
C LEU A 295 6.50 13.83 9.86
N ALA A 296 7.03 15.01 10.10
CA ALA A 296 8.14 15.55 9.33
C ALA A 296 9.19 16.23 10.20
N LYS A 297 10.41 16.36 9.67
CA LYS A 297 11.43 17.24 10.23
C LYS A 297 10.88 18.68 10.26
N PRO A 298 11.05 19.44 11.35
CA PRO A 298 10.47 20.78 11.45
C PRO A 298 10.86 21.69 10.28
N GLY A 299 9.86 22.33 9.67
CA GLY A 299 10.02 23.24 8.52
C GLY A 299 10.45 22.59 7.21
N SER A 300 10.51 21.25 7.12
CA SER A 300 10.95 20.56 5.90
C SER A 300 9.86 20.36 4.84
N ILE A 301 8.60 20.45 5.24
CA ILE A 301 7.44 20.40 4.34
C ILE A 301 6.33 21.29 4.90
N THR A 302 5.62 21.97 4.00
CA THR A 302 4.50 22.85 4.33
C THR A 302 3.20 22.27 3.76
N PRO A 303 2.05 22.51 4.42
CA PRO A 303 0.77 22.04 3.93
C PRO A 303 0.15 23.06 2.97
N HIS A 304 -0.44 22.57 1.87
CA HIS A 304 -0.96 23.38 0.77
C HIS A 304 -2.40 23.02 0.41
N THR A 305 -3.13 23.96 -0.19
CA THR A 305 -4.53 23.73 -0.63
C THR A 305 -4.74 23.93 -2.11
N HIS A 306 -3.85 24.66 -2.78
CA HIS A 306 -4.06 25.12 -4.14
C HIS A 306 -2.86 24.72 -5.00
N PHE A 307 -3.10 23.94 -6.04
CA PHE A 307 -2.05 23.43 -6.91
C PHE A 307 -2.56 23.18 -8.33
N THR A 308 -1.65 23.14 -9.30
CA THR A 308 -1.92 22.59 -10.63
C THR A 308 -1.42 21.15 -10.71
N ALA A 309 -2.07 20.34 -11.54
CA ALA A 309 -1.69 18.95 -11.75
C ALA A 309 -1.96 18.48 -13.19
N GLU A 310 -1.15 17.53 -13.64
CA GLU A 310 -1.43 16.76 -14.84
C GLU A 310 -2.17 15.49 -14.45
N VAL A 311 -3.32 15.23 -15.08
CA VAL A 311 -4.23 14.14 -14.72
C VAL A 311 -4.63 13.35 -15.95
N TYR A 312 -4.50 12.03 -15.84
CA TYR A 312 -5.16 11.06 -16.71
C TYR A 312 -6.53 10.68 -16.14
N VAL A 313 -7.59 10.81 -16.93
CA VAL A 313 -8.96 10.45 -16.54
C VAL A 313 -9.25 9.04 -17.04
N LEU A 314 -9.57 8.12 -16.13
CA LEU A 314 -9.79 6.73 -16.48
C LEU A 314 -11.04 6.57 -17.34
N SER A 315 -10.90 5.77 -18.40
CA SER A 315 -12.00 5.38 -19.28
C SER A 315 -12.98 4.40 -18.61
N LYS A 316 -14.14 4.19 -19.24
CA LYS A 316 -15.13 3.19 -18.82
C LYS A 316 -14.51 1.79 -18.74
N ASP A 317 -13.68 1.43 -19.71
CA ASP A 317 -13.12 0.09 -19.85
C ASP A 317 -12.01 -0.19 -18.82
N GLU A 318 -11.52 0.86 -18.16
CA GLU A 318 -10.60 0.78 -17.02
C GLU A 318 -11.32 0.87 -15.66
N GLY A 319 -12.66 0.84 -15.65
CA GLY A 319 -13.47 0.96 -14.44
C GLY A 319 -13.70 2.39 -13.95
N GLY A 320 -13.29 3.38 -14.76
CA GLY A 320 -13.42 4.80 -14.45
C GLY A 320 -14.80 5.38 -14.73
N ARG A 321 -14.82 6.57 -15.36
CA ARG A 321 -16.06 7.30 -15.61
C ARG A 321 -16.75 6.82 -16.88
N HIS A 322 -18.09 6.87 -16.87
CA HIS A 322 -18.92 6.69 -18.07
C HIS A 322 -19.23 8.01 -18.77
N THR A 323 -19.23 9.11 -18.03
CA THR A 323 -19.65 10.43 -18.51
C THR A 323 -18.57 11.48 -18.24
N PRO A 324 -18.53 12.56 -19.04
CA PRO A 324 -17.61 13.66 -18.80
C PRO A 324 -17.83 14.32 -17.43
N PHE A 325 -16.86 15.12 -17.00
CA PHE A 325 -17.03 16.07 -15.90
C PHE A 325 -16.69 17.49 -16.36
N PHE A 326 -17.16 18.46 -15.57
CA PHE A 326 -17.08 19.89 -15.87
C PHE A 326 -16.34 20.62 -14.74
N ASN A 327 -16.16 21.93 -14.90
CA ASN A 327 -15.71 22.80 -13.82
C ASN A 327 -16.52 22.65 -12.54
N ASN A 328 -15.85 22.84 -11.40
CA ASN A 328 -16.37 22.64 -10.05
C ASN A 328 -16.76 21.19 -9.71
N TYR A 329 -16.27 20.22 -10.49
CA TYR A 329 -16.34 18.81 -10.11
C TYR A 329 -15.59 18.58 -8.78
N ARG A 330 -16.21 17.87 -7.84
CA ARG A 330 -15.73 17.70 -6.46
C ARG A 330 -15.45 16.25 -6.07
N PRO A 331 -14.40 15.61 -6.61
CA PRO A 331 -14.01 14.27 -6.19
C PRO A 331 -13.19 14.26 -4.89
N GLN A 332 -12.87 13.05 -4.42
CA GLN A 332 -11.87 12.82 -3.39
C GLN A 332 -10.49 12.62 -4.02
N PHE A 333 -9.48 13.29 -3.47
CA PHE A 333 -8.08 13.18 -3.86
C PHE A 333 -7.32 12.38 -2.82
N TYR A 334 -6.49 11.45 -3.28
CA TYR A 334 -5.72 10.54 -2.44
C TYR A 334 -4.22 10.83 -2.58
N PHE A 335 -3.62 11.39 -1.54
CA PHE A 335 -2.19 11.70 -1.46
C PHE A 335 -1.55 10.85 -0.36
N ARG A 336 -0.70 9.89 -0.72
CA ARG A 336 -0.10 8.96 0.25
C ARG A 336 -1.21 8.26 1.08
N THR A 337 -1.33 8.60 2.36
CA THR A 337 -2.35 8.08 3.29
C THR A 337 -3.56 9.00 3.46
N THR A 338 -3.55 10.17 2.83
CA THR A 338 -4.55 11.23 2.93
C THR A 338 -5.65 11.04 1.91
N ASP A 339 -6.90 11.17 2.33
CA ASP A 339 -8.05 11.41 1.47
C ASP A 339 -8.69 12.77 1.79
N VAL A 340 -8.85 13.63 0.78
CA VAL A 340 -9.40 14.98 0.97
C VAL A 340 -10.24 15.39 -0.24
N THR A 341 -11.34 16.08 0.01
CA THR A 341 -12.18 16.59 -1.08
C THR A 341 -11.53 17.80 -1.72
N GLY A 342 -11.57 17.88 -3.05
CA GLY A 342 -11.11 19.06 -3.78
C GLY A 342 -12.07 19.45 -4.88
N SER A 343 -12.06 20.74 -5.27
CA SER A 343 -12.76 21.22 -6.46
C SER A 343 -11.79 21.38 -7.62
N ILE A 344 -12.19 20.88 -8.78
CA ILE A 344 -11.42 20.97 -10.02
C ILE A 344 -11.85 22.20 -10.83
N GLU A 345 -10.86 22.97 -11.27
CA GLU A 345 -10.96 24.01 -12.28
C GLU A 345 -10.14 23.59 -13.52
N LEU A 346 -10.81 23.61 -14.67
CA LEU A 346 -10.31 23.29 -15.99
C LEU A 346 -9.73 24.54 -16.65
N PRO A 347 -8.81 24.37 -17.61
CA PRO A 347 -8.34 25.45 -18.46
C PRO A 347 -9.50 26.19 -19.16
N LYS A 348 -9.34 27.49 -19.40
CA LYS A 348 -10.41 28.35 -19.96
C LYS A 348 -10.94 27.89 -21.33
N ASP A 349 -10.13 27.15 -22.07
CA ASP A 349 -10.43 26.58 -23.39
C ASP A 349 -11.08 25.19 -23.32
N LYS A 350 -11.24 24.61 -22.12
CA LYS A 350 -11.89 23.30 -21.91
C LYS A 350 -13.17 23.45 -21.09
N GLU A 351 -14.31 23.18 -21.72
CA GLU A 351 -15.61 23.14 -21.02
C GLU A 351 -15.82 21.84 -20.25
N MET A 352 -15.34 20.71 -20.78
CA MET A 352 -15.52 19.38 -20.20
C MET A 352 -14.30 18.50 -20.46
N VAL A 353 -14.16 17.45 -19.64
CA VAL A 353 -13.13 16.42 -19.80
C VAL A 353 -13.78 15.07 -20.01
N MET A 354 -13.36 14.35 -21.05
CA MET A 354 -13.89 13.04 -21.41
C MET A 354 -13.12 11.93 -20.68
N PRO A 355 -13.77 10.80 -20.36
CA PRO A 355 -13.05 9.60 -19.91
C PRO A 355 -12.02 9.16 -20.95
N GLY A 356 -10.78 8.92 -20.53
CA GLY A 356 -9.63 8.61 -21.38
C GLY A 356 -8.70 9.80 -21.69
N ASP A 357 -9.09 11.03 -21.32
CA ASP A 357 -8.30 12.23 -21.60
C ASP A 357 -7.12 12.40 -20.65
N ASN A 358 -6.05 13.02 -21.16
CA ASN A 358 -5.03 13.69 -20.35
C ASN A 358 -5.34 15.19 -20.27
N VAL A 359 -5.33 15.76 -19.07
CA VAL A 359 -5.70 17.15 -18.83
C VAL A 359 -4.87 17.78 -17.71
N SER A 360 -4.44 19.02 -17.94
CA SER A 360 -3.94 19.89 -16.89
C SER A 360 -5.10 20.52 -16.14
N ILE A 361 -5.12 20.41 -14.82
CA ILE A 361 -6.18 20.95 -13.96
C ILE A 361 -5.60 21.82 -12.84
N THR A 362 -6.41 22.75 -12.34
CA THR A 362 -6.16 23.44 -11.08
C THR A 362 -7.09 22.86 -10.01
N VAL A 363 -6.56 22.60 -8.82
CA VAL A 363 -7.30 21.96 -7.73
C VAL A 363 -7.24 22.81 -6.49
N LYS A 364 -8.41 23.01 -5.85
CA LYS A 364 -8.53 23.62 -4.53
C LYS A 364 -9.10 22.64 -3.53
N LEU A 365 -8.32 22.28 -2.52
CA LEU A 365 -8.69 21.33 -1.48
C LEU A 365 -9.45 21.99 -0.34
N ILE A 366 -10.31 21.22 0.33
CA ILE A 366 -11.06 21.72 1.50
C ILE A 366 -10.22 21.79 2.78
N ALA A 367 -9.06 21.12 2.80
CA ALA A 367 -8.14 21.10 3.92
C ALA A 367 -6.69 21.14 3.39
N PRO A 368 -5.75 21.77 4.12
CA PRO A 368 -4.36 21.88 3.70
C PRO A 368 -3.66 20.53 3.89
N ILE A 369 -2.84 20.10 2.95
CA ILE A 369 -2.16 18.78 2.99
C ILE A 369 -0.68 18.92 2.67
N ALA A 370 0.14 18.08 3.29
CA ALA A 370 1.58 18.10 3.06
C ALA A 370 1.89 17.66 1.62
N MET A 371 2.37 18.61 0.80
CA MET A 371 2.52 18.45 -0.64
C MET A 371 3.85 19.02 -1.13
N GLU A 372 4.39 18.40 -2.17
CA GLU A 372 5.54 18.88 -2.94
C GLU A 372 5.27 18.66 -4.43
N GLU A 373 5.97 19.41 -5.29
CA GLU A 373 5.89 19.20 -6.73
C GLU A 373 6.40 17.81 -7.11
N GLY A 374 5.72 17.16 -8.06
CA GLY A 374 5.99 15.77 -8.44
C GLY A 374 5.25 14.73 -7.59
N LEU A 375 4.52 15.13 -6.54
CA LEU A 375 3.72 14.20 -5.74
C LEU A 375 2.58 13.59 -6.57
N ARG A 376 2.56 12.26 -6.67
CA ARG A 376 1.48 11.51 -7.34
C ARG A 376 0.25 11.38 -6.44
N PHE A 377 -0.92 11.30 -7.06
CA PHE A 377 -2.20 11.12 -6.38
C PHE A 377 -3.22 10.38 -7.25
N ALA A 378 -4.23 9.80 -6.60
CA ALA A 378 -5.39 9.22 -7.27
C ALA A 378 -6.65 10.08 -7.02
N ILE A 379 -7.59 10.06 -7.95
CA ILE A 379 -8.88 10.75 -7.86
C ILE A 379 -9.98 9.68 -7.82
N ARG A 380 -10.88 9.76 -6.84
CA ARG A 380 -12.00 8.82 -6.71
C ARG A 380 -13.33 9.53 -6.48
N GLU A 381 -14.40 8.93 -6.98
CA GLU A 381 -15.78 9.35 -6.77
C GLU A 381 -16.70 8.12 -6.74
N GLY A 382 -17.69 8.11 -5.83
CA GLY A 382 -18.74 7.09 -5.84
C GLY A 382 -18.20 5.66 -5.69
N GLY A 383 -17.09 5.49 -4.97
CA GLY A 383 -16.43 4.19 -4.77
C GLY A 383 -15.54 3.72 -5.93
N ARG A 384 -15.36 4.53 -6.98
CA ARG A 384 -14.52 4.19 -8.15
C ARG A 384 -13.35 5.12 -8.29
N THR A 385 -12.24 4.59 -8.78
CA THR A 385 -11.10 5.39 -9.24
C THR A 385 -11.45 6.01 -10.59
N VAL A 386 -11.38 7.34 -10.69
CA VAL A 386 -11.81 8.11 -11.88
C VAL A 386 -10.66 8.84 -12.56
N GLY A 387 -9.54 9.02 -11.88
CA GLY A 387 -8.37 9.68 -12.44
C GLY A 387 -7.11 9.37 -11.65
N ALA A 388 -5.97 9.64 -12.27
CA ALA A 388 -4.67 9.58 -11.63
C ALA A 388 -3.84 10.77 -12.08
N GLY A 389 -3.07 11.36 -11.17
CA GLY A 389 -2.37 12.60 -11.48
C GLY A 389 -1.08 12.80 -10.71
N VAL A 390 -0.39 13.86 -11.09
CA VAL A 390 0.84 14.33 -10.46
C VAL A 390 0.75 15.83 -10.24
N VAL A 391 1.13 16.28 -9.04
CA VAL A 391 1.23 17.70 -8.70
C VAL A 391 2.30 18.33 -9.59
N ALA A 392 1.90 19.29 -10.42
CA ALA A 392 2.79 19.98 -11.34
C ALA A 392 3.40 21.23 -10.69
N LYS A 393 2.58 22.03 -10.00
CA LYS A 393 3.02 23.27 -9.34
C LYS A 393 2.15 23.61 -8.14
N ILE A 394 2.78 24.05 -7.05
CA ILE A 394 2.07 24.56 -5.88
C ILE A 394 1.78 26.05 -6.05
N ILE A 395 0.53 26.45 -5.79
CA ILE A 395 0.06 27.84 -5.89
C ILE A 395 -0.03 28.47 -4.49
N GLU A 396 -0.67 27.76 -3.53
CA GLU A 396 -0.89 28.21 -2.15
C GLU A 396 -0.76 27.07 -1.12
#